data_AF-A0A3B9KRU2-F1
#
_entry.id   AF-A0A3B9KRU2-F1
#
_cell.length_a   1.000
_cell.length_b   1.000
_cell.length_c   1.000
_cell.angle_alpha   90.00
_cell.angle_beta   90.00
_cell.angle_gamma   90.00
#
_symmetry.space_group_name_H-M   'P 1'
#
loop_
_entity.id
_entity.type
_entity.pdbx_description
1 polymer ?
#
loop_
_entity_poly.entity_id
_entity_poly.type
_entity_poly.pdbx_seq_one_letter_code
_entity_poly.pdbx_strand_id
1 'polypeptide(L)' 'MKRHELDQFLRDLYKIETFDDYCYNGLQVEGAEDIKKILFGVSFHSL' A
#
# COMPACT_ATOMS: atom_id res chain seq x y z
N MET A 1 5.87 7.43 -10.90
CA MET A 1 5.24 7.75 -9.61
C MET A 1 6.18 7.23 -8.54
N LYS A 2 6.53 8.06 -7.56
CA LYS A 2 7.37 7.63 -6.44
C LYS A 2 6.54 6.84 -5.44
N ARG A 3 7.14 5.81 -4.84
CA ARG A 3 6.47 4.92 -3.87
C ARG A 3 5.82 5.69 -2.72
N HIS A 4 6.50 6.69 -2.17
CA HIS A 4 5.99 7.48 -1.05
C HIS A 4 4.78 8.35 -1.44
N GLU A 5 4.73 8.83 -2.69
CA GLU A 5 3.59 9.61 -3.19
C GLU A 5 2.34 8.72 -3.30
N LEU A 6 2.51 7.47 -3.77
CA LEU A 6 1.40 6.51 -3.83
C LEU A 6 0.92 6.12 -2.43
N ASP A 7 1.84 5.83 -1.51
CA ASP A 7 1.47 5.48 -0.12
C ASP A 7 0.68 6.61 0.54
N GLN A 8 1.16 7.86 0.42
CA GLN A 8 0.45 9.02 0.96
C GLN A 8 -0.93 9.22 0.31
N PHE A 9 -1.03 9.11 -1.02
CA PHE A 9 -2.30 9.23 -1.72
C PHE A 9 -3.32 8.19 -1.24
N LEU A 10 -2.91 6.93 -1.07
CA LEU A 10 -3.81 5.86 -0.62
C LEU A 10 -4.21 6.03 0.86
N ARG A 11 -3.29 6.51 1.71
CA ARG A 11 -3.59 6.88 3.11
C ARG A 11 -4.67 7.94 3.19
N ASP A 12 -4.53 9.01 2.42
CA ASP A 12 -5.49 10.12 2.41
C ASP A 12 -6.84 9.69 1.84
N LEU A 13 -6.83 8.85 0.79
CA LEU A 13 -8.03 8.35 0.13
C LEU A 13 -8.85 7.43 1.06
N TYR A 14 -8.19 6.49 1.74
CA TYR A 14 -8.85 5.46 2.53
C TYR A 14 -8.92 5.78 4.02
N LYS A 15 -8.15 6.76 4.50
CA LYS A 15 -8.06 7.15 5.92
C LYS A 15 -7.73 5.97 6.82
N ILE A 16 -6.76 5.15 6.42
CA ILE A 16 -6.44 3.88 7.07
C ILE A 16 -6.06 4.02 8.54
N GLU A 17 -5.59 5.20 8.94
CA GLU A 17 -5.22 5.55 10.32
C GLU A 17 -6.44 5.69 11.26
N THR A 18 -7.66 5.77 10.71
CA THR A 18 -8.89 5.91 11.49
C THR A 18 -9.51 4.58 11.92
N PHE A 19 -8.92 3.45 11.49
CA PHE A 19 -9.42 2.12 11.77
C PHE A 19 -8.53 1.40 12.78
N ASP A 20 -9.16 0.77 13.76
CA ASP A 20 -8.52 -0.23 14.63
C ASP A 20 -8.64 -1.59 13.94
N ASP A 21 -7.55 -2.05 13.34
CA ASP A 21 -7.53 -3.19 12.45
C ASP A 21 -6.71 -4.33 13.04
N TYR A 22 -7.14 -5.56 12.75
CA TYR A 22 -6.41 -6.76 13.15
C TYR A 22 -5.08 -6.91 12.37
N CYS A 23 -4.98 -6.26 11.21
CA CYS A 23 -3.83 -6.32 10.31
C CYS A 23 -3.10 -4.97 10.19
N TYR A 24 -1.88 -4.99 9.62
CA TYR A 24 -1.14 -3.77 9.28
C TYR A 24 -1.65 -3.15 7.98
N ASN A 25 -2.06 -1.88 8.00
CA ASN A 25 -2.49 -1.13 6.82
C ASN A 25 -1.36 -0.30 6.18
N GLY A 26 -1.47 -0.03 4.88
CA GLY A 26 -0.51 0.75 4.10
C GLY A 26 0.60 -0.09 3.47
N LEU A 27 1.76 0.50 3.19
CA LEU A 27 2.93 -0.24 2.69
C LEU A 27 3.41 -1.32 3.69
N GLN A 28 3.24 -2.60 3.32
CA GLN A 28 3.65 -3.74 4.14
C GLN A 28 5.07 -4.25 3.82
N VAL A 29 5.47 -4.19 2.54
CA VAL A 29 6.79 -4.62 2.07
C VAL A 29 7.38 -3.55 1.17
N GLU A 30 8.56 -3.06 1.53
CA GLU A 30 9.26 -2.06 0.73
C GLU A 30 9.83 -2.68 -0.56
N GLY A 31 9.60 -1.98 -1.68
CA GLY A 31 10.13 -2.34 -2.99
C GLY A 31 10.79 -1.15 -3.68
N ALA A 32 10.87 -1.20 -5.02
CA ALA A 32 11.50 -0.15 -5.82
C ALA A 32 10.87 1.24 -5.57
N GLU A 33 11.71 2.27 -5.57
CA GLU A 33 11.28 3.66 -5.36
C GLU A 33 10.38 4.18 -6.50
N ASP A 34 10.71 3.82 -7.74
CA ASP A 34 9.98 4.24 -8.94
C ASP A 34 9.02 3.17 -9.43
N ILE A 35 7.72 3.39 -9.22
CA ILE A 35 6.65 2.49 -9.65
C ILE A 35 6.32 2.74 -11.13
N LYS A 36 6.35 1.66 -11.92
CA LYS A 36 6.02 1.67 -13.38
C LYS A 36 4.77 0.88 -13.74
N LYS A 37 4.37 -0.06 -12.88
CA LYS A 37 3.22 -0.95 -13.11
C LYS A 37 2.56 -1.26 -11.77
N ILE A 38 1.22 -1.30 -11.76
CA ILE A 38 0.41 -1.66 -10.60
C ILE A 38 -0.43 -2.88 -10.99
N LEU A 39 -0.50 -3.86 -10.08
CA LEU A 39 -1.37 -5.03 -10.19
C LEU A 39 -2.30 -5.06 -8.99
N PHE A 40 -3.51 -5.59 -9.18
CA PHE A 40 -4.50 -5.76 -8.13
C PHE A 40 -4.76 -7.25 -7.91
N GLY A 41 -4.91 -7.66 -6.66
CA GLY A 41 -5.24 -9.02 -6.26
C GLY A 41 -5.94 -9.01 -4.90
N VAL A 42 -6.76 -10.03 -4.64
CA VAL A 42 -7.51 -10.16 -3.37
C VAL A 42 -6.61 -10.65 -2.23
N SER A 43 -5.62 -11.49 -2.54
CA SER A 43 -4.68 -12.03 -1.57
C SER A 43 -3.29 -12.13 -2.17
N PHE A 44 -2.27 -11.83 -1.36
CA PHE A 44 -0.87 -12.07 -1.70
C PHE A 44 -0.40 -13.30 -0.92
N HIS A 45 0.20 -14.25 -1.63
CA HIS A 45 0.86 -15.40 -1.03
C HIS A 45 2.23 -15.55 -1.71
N SER A 46 3.30 -15.33 -0.95
CA SER A 46 4.65 -15.72 -1.38
C SER A 46 4.81 -17.21 -1.13
N LEU A 47 4.92 -17.99 -2.20
CA LEU A 47 5.41 -19.37 -2.13
C LEU A 47 6.80 -19.45 -1.50
#